data_AF-A0A3M2ASF3-F1
#
_entry.id   AF-A0A3M2ASF3-F1
#
_cell.length_a   1.000
_cell.length_b   1.000
_cell.length_c   1.000
_cell.angle_alpha   90.00
_cell.angle_beta   90.00
_cell.angle_gamma   90.00
#
_symmetry.space_group_name_H-M   'P 1'
#
loop_
_entity.id
_entity.type
_entity.pdbx_description
1 polymer ?
#
loop_
_entity_poly.entity_id
_entity_poly.type
_entity_poly.pdbx_seq_one_letter_code
_entity_poly.pdbx_strand_id
1 'polypeptide(L)'
;MARLPADARSGRARVAGRRRCGPDAFVLELELPEPLPDLAPGRFAMLAPVAGGPLVPRPFSVYDQPAPDRVSFLIQVIGAGTRALAALAEGAEVIATLPLGNGFVLPEPEREVALVAGGVGSAPFLLYARARLGALAPTHFLFGARTAERLYDREVFAGLSGLRSVLATDDGSLGFAGHAVACLEAELAAGRISAGARFCACGPEPLLRSFAAFARARGLDAEVSLETYMGCGFGVCNGCPTPTDPAGRLGDWPWAKVCLDGPVFAVTDLAAPAGS
;
A
#
# COMPACT_ATOMS: atom_id res chain seq x y z
N MET A 1 -0.77 -24.31 9.32
CA MET A 1 -1.75 -24.60 8.25
C MET A 1 -2.31 -23.27 7.76
N ALA A 2 -2.33 -23.01 6.45
CA ALA A 2 -2.85 -21.76 5.89
C ALA A 2 -4.36 -21.67 6.18
N ARG A 3 -4.77 -20.56 6.80
CA ARG A 3 -6.16 -20.25 7.14
C ARG A 3 -6.36 -18.75 7.00
N LEU A 4 -7.62 -18.34 6.84
CA LEU A 4 -7.96 -16.93 6.95
C LEU A 4 -7.50 -16.39 8.32
N PRO A 5 -6.99 -15.13 8.38
CA PRO A 5 -6.78 -14.44 9.64
C PRO A 5 -8.03 -14.49 10.52
N ALA A 6 -7.86 -14.51 11.84
CA ALA A 6 -8.98 -14.64 12.77
C ALA A 6 -9.97 -13.45 12.68
N ASP A 7 -9.47 -12.31 12.24
CA ASP A 7 -10.23 -11.08 12.03
C ASP A 7 -10.73 -10.91 10.59
N ALA A 8 -10.41 -11.84 9.68
CA ALA A 8 -10.90 -11.79 8.32
C ALA A 8 -12.39 -12.16 8.23
N ARG A 9 -13.07 -11.54 7.28
CA ARG A 9 -14.42 -11.84 6.80
C ARG A 9 -14.36 -12.17 5.32
N SER A 10 -15.20 -13.08 4.88
CA SER A 10 -15.37 -13.40 3.47
C SER A 10 -16.86 -13.41 3.16
N GLY A 11 -17.31 -12.53 2.28
CA GLY A 11 -18.73 -12.41 2.01
C GLY A 11 -19.06 -11.38 0.92
N ARG A 12 -20.34 -11.05 0.83
CA ARG A 12 -20.85 -10.01 -0.07
C ARG A 12 -20.80 -8.67 0.64
N ALA A 13 -20.12 -7.71 0.06
CA ALA A 13 -20.18 -6.29 0.40
C ALA A 13 -21.00 -5.55 -0.67
N ARG A 14 -21.55 -4.38 -0.33
CA ARG A 14 -22.26 -3.52 -1.28
C ARG A 14 -21.41 -2.32 -1.65
N VAL A 15 -21.45 -1.88 -2.90
CA VAL A 15 -20.84 -0.63 -3.31
C VAL A 15 -21.61 0.51 -2.66
N ALA A 16 -20.99 1.19 -1.68
CA ALA A 16 -21.54 2.37 -1.03
C ALA A 16 -21.30 3.64 -1.86
N GLY A 17 -20.22 3.66 -2.64
CA GLY A 17 -19.91 4.79 -3.49
C GLY A 17 -18.70 4.56 -4.37
N ARG A 18 -18.57 5.43 -5.38
CA ARG A 18 -17.41 5.46 -6.25
C ARG A 18 -17.10 6.89 -6.65
N ARG A 19 -15.83 7.29 -6.55
CA ARG A 19 -15.36 8.57 -7.11
C ARG A 19 -14.13 8.40 -7.97
N ARG A 20 -14.04 9.20 -9.03
CA ARG A 20 -12.83 9.26 -9.87
C ARG A 20 -11.65 9.79 -9.06
N CYS A 21 -10.46 9.27 -9.33
CA CYS A 21 -9.22 9.72 -8.74
C CYS A 21 -8.13 9.73 -9.82
N GLY A 22 -7.77 10.92 -10.31
CA GLY A 22 -6.85 11.04 -11.44
C GLY A 22 -7.43 10.52 -12.78
N PRO A 23 -6.56 10.31 -13.79
CA PRO A 23 -6.99 10.00 -15.16
C PRO A 23 -7.56 8.59 -15.32
N ASP A 24 -7.01 7.62 -14.60
CA ASP A 24 -7.23 6.18 -14.79
C ASP A 24 -7.39 5.41 -13.48
N ALA A 25 -7.70 6.07 -12.37
CA ALA A 25 -8.02 5.42 -11.10
C ALA A 25 -9.34 5.93 -10.50
N PHE A 26 -9.84 5.20 -9.52
CA PHE A 26 -11.03 5.53 -8.76
C PHE A 26 -10.90 5.02 -7.33
N VAL A 27 -11.63 5.65 -6.41
CA VAL A 27 -11.84 5.14 -5.07
C VAL A 27 -13.19 4.43 -5.03
N LEU A 28 -13.16 3.15 -4.65
CA LEU A 28 -14.33 2.31 -4.44
C LEU A 28 -14.59 2.20 -2.94
N GLU A 29 -15.76 2.62 -2.49
CA GLU A 29 -16.20 2.43 -1.10
C GLU A 29 -17.18 1.27 -1.03
N LEU A 30 -16.96 0.38 -0.06
CA LEU A 30 -17.78 -0.78 0.21
C LEU A 30 -18.40 -0.68 1.61
N GLU A 31 -19.70 -0.97 1.67
CA GLU A 31 -20.44 -1.30 2.87
C GLU A 31 -20.29 -2.79 3.18
N LEU A 32 -19.82 -3.09 4.37
CA LEU A 32 -19.65 -4.45 4.88
C LEU A 32 -20.90 -4.91 5.63
N PRO A 33 -21.28 -6.20 5.52
CA PRO A 33 -22.44 -6.73 6.25
C PRO A 33 -22.20 -6.82 7.76
N GLU A 34 -20.93 -6.93 8.16
CA GLU A 34 -20.50 -6.95 9.56
C GLU A 34 -19.39 -5.92 9.76
N PRO A 35 -19.40 -5.20 10.89
CA PRO A 35 -18.33 -4.27 11.20
C PRO A 35 -17.00 -5.01 11.43
N LEU A 36 -15.91 -4.34 11.07
CA LEU A 36 -14.54 -4.74 11.34
C LEU A 36 -13.95 -3.89 12.48
N PRO A 37 -12.99 -4.42 13.24
CA PRO A 37 -12.14 -3.58 14.09
C PRO A 37 -11.30 -2.62 13.23
N ASP A 38 -10.63 -1.68 13.88
CA ASP A 38 -9.71 -0.75 13.21
C ASP A 38 -8.63 -1.52 12.44
N LEU A 39 -8.50 -1.20 11.16
CA LEU A 39 -7.62 -1.88 10.24
C LEU A 39 -6.20 -1.31 10.31
N ALA A 40 -5.22 -2.18 10.52
CA ALA A 40 -3.82 -1.81 10.42
C ALA A 40 -3.46 -1.39 8.98
N PRO A 41 -2.65 -0.33 8.79
CA PRO A 41 -2.26 0.16 7.48
C PRO A 41 -1.39 -0.87 6.75
N GLY A 42 -1.54 -0.98 5.42
CA GLY A 42 -0.78 -1.94 4.61
C GLY A 42 -1.43 -3.32 4.47
N ARG A 43 -2.58 -3.55 5.12
CA ARG A 43 -3.41 -4.74 4.87
C ARG A 43 -4.23 -4.57 3.59
N PHE A 44 -4.70 -5.68 3.04
CA PHE A 44 -5.37 -5.71 1.74
C PHE A 44 -6.65 -6.56 1.76
N ALA A 45 -7.42 -6.48 0.69
CA ALA A 45 -8.58 -7.33 0.42
C ALA A 45 -8.42 -8.06 -0.91
N MET A 46 -8.98 -9.25 -1.02
CA MET A 46 -9.25 -9.89 -2.31
C MET A 46 -10.66 -9.52 -2.75
N LEU A 47 -10.80 -8.78 -3.85
CA LEU A 47 -12.09 -8.32 -4.38
C LEU A 47 -12.41 -8.99 -5.73
N ALA A 48 -13.67 -9.39 -5.90
CA ALA A 48 -14.22 -9.82 -7.19
C ALA A 48 -15.64 -9.28 -7.37
N PRO A 49 -16.01 -8.80 -8.56
CA PRO A 49 -17.42 -8.52 -8.86
C PRO A 49 -18.21 -9.84 -8.84
N VAL A 50 -19.47 -9.79 -8.38
CA VAL A 50 -20.35 -10.98 -8.40
C VAL A 50 -20.64 -11.46 -9.82
N ALA A 51 -20.71 -10.54 -10.79
CA ALA A 51 -20.95 -10.83 -12.20
C ALA A 51 -20.05 -9.98 -13.10
N GLY A 52 -19.72 -10.48 -14.30
CA GLY A 52 -19.08 -9.68 -15.35
C GLY A 52 -17.56 -9.44 -15.22
N GLY A 53 -16.87 -10.17 -14.34
CA GLY A 53 -15.41 -10.09 -14.17
C GLY A 53 -14.70 -11.45 -14.12
N PRO A 54 -13.36 -11.46 -14.04
CA PRO A 54 -12.59 -12.70 -13.88
C PRO A 54 -12.96 -13.44 -12.60
N LEU A 55 -12.92 -14.78 -12.64
CA LEU A 55 -13.24 -15.64 -11.50
C LEU A 55 -12.27 -15.45 -10.32
N VAL A 56 -10.99 -15.22 -10.62
CA VAL A 56 -9.96 -15.04 -9.59
C VAL A 56 -10.03 -13.61 -9.07
N PRO A 57 -10.26 -13.39 -7.76
CA PRO A 57 -10.28 -12.07 -7.18
C PRO A 57 -8.91 -11.36 -7.33
N ARG A 58 -8.90 -10.06 -7.08
CA ARG A 58 -7.70 -9.23 -7.18
C ARG A 58 -7.36 -8.60 -5.84
N PRO A 59 -6.07 -8.60 -5.45
CA PRO A 59 -5.63 -7.96 -4.23
C PRO A 59 -5.67 -6.44 -4.39
N PHE A 60 -6.21 -5.74 -3.40
CA PHE A 60 -6.18 -4.28 -3.31
C PHE A 60 -5.89 -3.87 -1.88
N SER A 61 -4.89 -3.00 -1.68
CA SER A 61 -4.62 -2.40 -0.37
C SER A 61 -5.85 -1.65 0.13
N VAL A 62 -6.15 -1.79 1.42
CA VAL A 62 -7.18 -0.98 2.05
C VAL A 62 -6.70 0.47 2.05
N TYR A 63 -7.51 1.37 1.48
CA TYR A 63 -7.20 2.79 1.35
C TYR A 63 -7.62 3.58 2.60
N ASP A 64 -8.86 3.40 3.05
CA ASP A 64 -9.41 4.03 4.26
C ASP A 64 -10.49 3.15 4.90
N GLN A 65 -10.80 3.41 6.17
CA GLN A 65 -11.90 2.82 6.93
C GLN A 65 -12.67 3.95 7.64
N PRO A 66 -13.56 4.67 6.95
CA PRO A 66 -14.25 5.82 7.54
C PRO A 66 -15.25 5.43 8.65
N ALA A 67 -15.70 4.18 8.70
CA ALA A 67 -16.55 3.63 9.75
C ALA A 67 -16.28 2.12 9.91
N PRO A 68 -16.67 1.48 11.03
CA PRO A 68 -16.45 0.05 11.24
C PRO A 68 -16.99 -0.85 10.12
N ASP A 69 -18.08 -0.45 9.48
CA ASP A 69 -18.76 -1.15 8.38
C ASP A 69 -18.48 -0.53 7.00
N ARG A 70 -17.51 0.37 6.89
CA ARG A 70 -17.14 1.05 5.63
C ARG A 70 -15.64 0.93 5.38
N VAL A 71 -15.27 0.44 4.20
CA VAL A 71 -13.88 0.36 3.75
C VAL A 71 -13.76 0.86 2.33
N SER A 72 -12.62 1.44 1.98
CA SER A 72 -12.38 1.93 0.63
C SER A 72 -11.08 1.42 0.02
N PHE A 73 -11.01 1.46 -1.31
CA PHE A 73 -9.89 0.98 -2.11
C PHE A 73 -9.58 1.96 -3.24
N LEU A 74 -8.32 2.38 -3.37
CA LEU A 74 -7.84 3.14 -4.53
C LEU A 74 -7.39 2.17 -5.62
N ILE A 75 -8.06 2.19 -6.77
CA ILE A 75 -7.92 1.17 -7.82
C ILE A 75 -7.57 1.84 -9.15
N GLN A 76 -6.43 1.45 -9.74
CA GLN A 76 -6.09 1.81 -11.12
C GLN A 76 -6.78 0.86 -12.12
N VAL A 77 -7.34 1.41 -13.20
CA VAL A 77 -8.00 0.65 -14.25
C VAL A 77 -6.98 0.12 -15.27
N ILE A 78 -6.41 -1.05 -15.00
CA ILE A 78 -5.36 -1.64 -15.85
C ILE A 78 -5.78 -2.94 -16.56
N GLY A 79 -6.81 -3.64 -16.09
CA GLY A 79 -7.16 -4.97 -16.59
C GLY A 79 -8.66 -5.29 -16.50
N ALA A 80 -9.04 -6.50 -16.90
CA ALA A 80 -10.44 -6.92 -16.94
C ALA A 80 -11.10 -6.87 -15.55
N GLY A 81 -10.39 -7.28 -14.49
CA GLY A 81 -10.93 -7.24 -13.12
C GLY A 81 -11.17 -5.82 -12.62
N THR A 82 -10.21 -4.93 -12.81
CA THR A 82 -10.34 -3.51 -12.40
C THR A 82 -11.38 -2.78 -13.25
N ARG A 83 -11.52 -3.09 -14.54
CA ARG A 83 -12.59 -2.57 -15.40
C ARG A 83 -13.97 -3.04 -14.94
N ALA A 84 -14.10 -4.30 -14.56
CA ALA A 84 -15.37 -4.82 -14.04
C ALA A 84 -15.76 -4.13 -12.73
N LEU A 85 -14.82 -3.94 -11.80
CA LEU A 85 -15.06 -3.16 -10.58
C LEU A 85 -15.40 -1.69 -10.88
N ALA A 86 -14.72 -1.08 -11.85
CA ALA A 86 -14.98 0.29 -12.29
C ALA A 86 -16.35 0.48 -12.99
N ALA A 87 -17.02 -0.61 -13.38
CA ALA A 87 -18.34 -0.58 -14.01
C ALA A 87 -19.50 -0.75 -13.01
N LEU A 88 -19.21 -1.14 -11.76
CA LEU A 88 -20.24 -1.38 -10.75
C LEU A 88 -20.96 -0.08 -10.35
N ALA A 89 -22.28 -0.14 -10.28
CA ALA A 89 -23.11 0.93 -9.74
C ALA A 89 -23.19 0.84 -8.21
N GLU A 90 -23.63 1.92 -7.57
CA GLU A 90 -23.99 1.92 -6.15
C GLU A 90 -25.05 0.83 -5.87
N GLY A 91 -24.94 0.18 -4.71
CA GLY A 91 -25.78 -0.95 -4.30
C GLY A 91 -25.39 -2.30 -4.93
N ALA A 92 -24.52 -2.33 -5.95
CA ALA A 92 -24.04 -3.56 -6.54
C ALA A 92 -23.21 -4.39 -5.55
N GLU A 93 -23.21 -5.71 -5.72
CA GLU A 93 -22.52 -6.62 -4.82
C GLU A 93 -21.09 -6.94 -5.30
N VAL A 94 -20.16 -6.97 -4.34
CA VAL A 94 -18.76 -7.35 -4.51
C VAL A 94 -18.46 -8.48 -3.53
N ILE A 95 -17.83 -9.56 -4.02
CA ILE A 95 -17.24 -10.55 -3.13
C ILE A 95 -15.95 -9.97 -2.58
N ALA A 96 -15.88 -9.85 -1.26
CA ALA A 96 -14.73 -9.31 -0.55
C ALA A 96 -14.24 -10.30 0.51
N THR A 97 -12.95 -10.58 0.50
CA THR A 97 -12.24 -11.29 1.58
C THR A 97 -11.21 -10.36 2.18
N LEU A 98 -11.44 -9.93 3.43
CA LEU A 98 -10.68 -8.86 4.09
C LEU A 98 -10.85 -8.89 5.62
N PRO A 99 -9.93 -8.29 6.39
CA PRO A 99 -8.60 -7.89 5.97
C PRO A 99 -7.66 -9.09 5.83
N LEU A 100 -6.69 -8.99 4.92
CA LEU A 100 -5.66 -9.99 4.65
C LEU A 100 -4.26 -9.37 4.77
N GLY A 101 -3.26 -10.23 4.96
CA GLY A 101 -1.87 -9.84 5.13
C GLY A 101 -1.55 -9.12 6.45
N ASN A 102 -0.26 -8.85 6.62
CA ASN A 102 0.36 -8.11 7.70
C ASN A 102 0.64 -6.67 7.25
N GLY A 103 0.26 -5.72 8.10
CA GLY A 103 0.43 -4.30 7.84
C GLY A 103 1.83 -3.77 8.17
N PHE A 104 2.02 -2.48 7.96
CA PHE A 104 3.22 -1.78 8.39
C PHE A 104 3.28 -1.70 9.91
N VAL A 105 4.50 -1.72 10.46
CA VAL A 105 4.70 -1.46 11.88
C VAL A 105 4.59 0.04 12.13
N LEU A 106 3.75 0.38 13.11
CA LEU A 106 3.68 1.72 13.65
C LEU A 106 4.74 1.87 14.75
N PRO A 107 5.82 2.67 14.56
CA PRO A 107 6.72 3.03 15.65
C PRO A 107 6.07 3.92 16.74
N GLU A 108 6.81 4.18 17.81
CA GLU A 108 6.41 5.09 18.89
C GLU A 108 6.12 6.52 18.41
N PRO A 109 5.26 7.30 19.11
CA PRO A 109 4.84 8.64 18.70
C PRO A 109 5.98 9.66 18.51
N GLU A 110 7.11 9.50 19.19
CA GLU A 110 8.30 10.35 19.12
C GLU A 110 9.22 10.00 17.94
N ARG A 111 8.93 8.91 17.22
CA ARG A 111 9.75 8.47 16.11
C ARG A 111 9.22 9.04 14.80
N GLU A 112 10.08 9.80 14.14
CA GLU A 112 9.85 10.33 12.80
C GLU A 112 9.62 9.21 11.78
N VAL A 113 8.74 9.46 10.81
CA VAL A 113 8.42 8.49 9.74
C VAL A 113 8.48 9.14 8.36
N ALA A 114 9.03 8.42 7.39
CA ALA A 114 9.02 8.78 5.98
C ALA A 114 8.28 7.71 5.15
N LEU A 115 7.14 8.10 4.60
CA LEU A 115 6.30 7.31 3.70
C LEU A 115 6.67 7.66 2.25
N VAL A 116 7.08 6.67 1.46
CA VAL A 116 7.52 6.84 0.06
C VAL A 116 6.56 6.12 -0.86
N ALA A 117 5.74 6.87 -1.59
CA ALA A 117 4.69 6.34 -2.44
C ALA A 117 4.97 6.55 -3.93
N GLY A 118 4.51 5.61 -4.75
CA GLY A 118 4.46 5.76 -6.21
C GLY A 118 3.07 5.47 -6.77
N GLY A 119 2.42 6.48 -7.36
CA GLY A 119 1.10 6.32 -7.98
C GLY A 119 0.06 5.70 -7.03
N VAL A 120 -0.55 4.58 -7.42
CA VAL A 120 -1.55 3.88 -6.57
C VAL A 120 -0.94 3.23 -5.33
N GLY A 121 0.39 3.12 -5.23
CA GLY A 121 1.09 2.76 -4.00
C GLY A 121 0.92 3.78 -2.86
N SER A 122 0.26 4.91 -3.11
CA SER A 122 -0.22 5.80 -2.04
C SER A 122 -1.34 5.17 -1.20
N ALA A 123 -2.03 4.15 -1.70
CA ALA A 123 -3.23 3.57 -1.09
C ALA A 123 -3.06 3.22 0.42
N PRO A 124 -2.08 2.41 0.85
CA PRO A 124 -1.99 2.04 2.27
C PRO A 124 -1.61 3.20 3.20
N PHE A 125 -1.13 4.32 2.66
CA PHE A 125 -0.59 5.42 3.45
C PHE A 125 -1.63 6.41 3.96
N LEU A 126 -2.87 6.38 3.45
CA LEU A 126 -3.94 7.19 4.04
C LEU A 126 -4.29 6.66 5.44
N LEU A 127 -4.56 5.36 5.58
CA LEU A 127 -4.70 4.73 6.90
C LEU A 127 -3.45 4.92 7.77
N TYR A 128 -2.25 4.81 7.19
CA TYR A 128 -1.02 5.01 7.96
C TYR A 128 -0.94 6.42 8.54
N ALA A 129 -1.19 7.45 7.71
CA ALA A 129 -1.16 8.84 8.13
C ALA A 129 -2.26 9.13 9.17
N ARG A 130 -3.44 8.53 9.05
CA ARG A 130 -4.52 8.64 10.05
C ARG A 130 -4.14 8.01 11.38
N ALA A 131 -3.52 6.83 11.37
CA ALA A 131 -3.03 6.16 12.58
C ALA A 131 -1.89 6.95 13.27
N ARG A 132 -1.29 7.92 12.57
CA ARG A 132 -0.25 8.82 13.06
C ARG A 132 -0.77 10.20 13.49
N LEU A 133 -2.07 10.47 13.39
CA LEU A 133 -2.62 11.75 13.84
C LEU A 133 -2.37 11.93 15.34
N GLY A 134 -1.78 13.07 15.71
CA GLY A 134 -1.40 13.37 17.10
C GLY A 134 -0.03 12.81 17.52
N ALA A 135 0.74 12.18 16.62
CA ALA A 135 2.13 11.83 16.90
C ALA A 135 2.98 13.07 17.21
N LEU A 136 3.99 12.90 18.07
CA LEU A 136 4.87 13.99 18.52
C LEU A 136 5.94 14.32 17.48
N ALA A 137 6.43 13.31 16.77
CA ALA A 137 7.34 13.48 15.66
C ALA A 137 6.60 13.54 14.31
N PRO A 138 7.17 14.26 13.32
CA PRO A 138 6.51 14.45 12.03
C PRO A 138 6.41 13.15 11.23
N THR A 139 5.35 13.05 10.44
CA THR A 139 5.24 12.07 9.37
C THR A 139 5.42 12.78 8.03
N HIS A 140 6.39 12.34 7.24
CA HIS A 140 6.69 12.84 5.92
C HIS A 140 6.07 11.92 4.87
N PHE A 141 5.37 12.50 3.90
CA PHE A 141 4.78 11.75 2.79
C PHE A 141 5.41 12.20 1.47
N LEU A 142 6.36 11.42 0.97
CA LEU A 142 6.99 11.63 -0.32
C LEU A 142 6.18 10.89 -1.38
N PHE A 143 5.45 11.64 -2.19
CA PHE A 143 4.54 11.07 -3.17
C PHE A 143 5.03 11.33 -4.60
N GLY A 144 5.52 10.27 -5.23
CA GLY A 144 5.95 10.28 -6.62
C GLY A 144 4.87 9.82 -7.59
N ALA A 145 4.84 10.43 -8.77
CA ALA A 145 4.09 9.94 -9.92
C ALA A 145 4.78 10.31 -11.24
N ARG A 146 4.32 9.75 -12.36
CA ARG A 146 4.84 10.13 -13.68
C ARG A 146 4.51 11.58 -14.06
N THR A 147 3.31 12.02 -13.69
CA THR A 147 2.73 13.33 -14.00
C THR A 147 1.91 13.81 -12.80
N ALA A 148 1.64 15.11 -12.73
CA ALA A 148 0.88 15.72 -11.65
C ALA A 148 -0.54 15.13 -11.49
N GLU A 149 -1.22 14.80 -12.59
CA GLU A 149 -2.58 14.21 -12.58
C GLU A 149 -2.62 12.82 -11.95
N ARG A 150 -1.47 12.14 -11.83
CA ARG A 150 -1.34 10.80 -11.26
C ARG A 150 -0.91 10.80 -9.80
N LEU A 151 -0.80 11.98 -9.18
CA LEU A 151 -0.71 12.14 -7.74
C LEU A 151 -2.12 12.00 -7.13
N TYR A 152 -2.62 10.76 -7.15
CA TYR A 152 -3.96 10.38 -6.71
C TYR A 152 -4.27 10.89 -5.29
N ASP A 153 -5.38 11.61 -5.15
CA ASP A 153 -5.87 12.15 -3.88
C ASP A 153 -4.87 12.98 -3.08
N ARG A 154 -3.90 13.62 -3.73
CA ARG A 154 -2.92 14.48 -3.06
C ARG A 154 -3.59 15.54 -2.17
N GLU A 155 -4.77 16.04 -2.53
CA GLU A 155 -5.52 17.01 -1.73
C GLU A 155 -6.04 16.41 -0.42
N VAL A 156 -6.42 15.12 -0.41
CA VAL A 156 -6.82 14.40 0.80
C VAL A 156 -5.63 14.31 1.76
N PHE A 157 -4.46 13.92 1.25
CA PHE A 157 -3.23 13.86 2.05
C PHE A 157 -2.79 15.24 2.55
N ALA A 158 -2.87 16.27 1.71
CA ALA A 158 -2.54 17.65 2.09
C ALA A 158 -3.45 18.20 3.21
N GLY A 159 -4.68 17.69 3.33
CA GLY A 159 -5.62 18.06 4.38
C GLY A 159 -5.36 17.40 5.74
N LEU A 160 -4.44 16.43 5.85
CA LEU A 160 -4.15 15.74 7.10
C LEU A 160 -3.18 16.55 7.97
N SER A 161 -3.62 16.93 9.16
CA SER A 161 -2.80 17.64 10.14
C SER A 161 -1.59 16.80 10.55
N GLY A 162 -0.39 17.39 10.55
CA GLY A 162 0.85 16.70 10.95
C GLY A 162 1.50 15.87 9.83
N LEU A 163 0.88 15.78 8.64
CA LEU A 163 1.47 15.14 7.48
C LEU A 163 2.19 16.15 6.59
N ARG A 164 3.53 16.09 6.53
CA ARG A 164 4.31 16.91 5.60
C ARG A 164 4.41 16.20 4.25
N SER A 165 3.57 16.62 3.31
CA SER A 165 3.59 16.08 1.94
C SER A 165 4.67 16.75 1.08
N VAL A 166 5.48 15.94 0.41
CA VAL A 166 6.48 16.36 -0.59
C VAL A 166 6.18 15.62 -1.89
N LEU A 167 5.86 16.37 -2.93
CA LEU A 167 5.43 15.80 -4.22
C LEU A 167 6.62 15.71 -5.17
N ALA A 168 6.68 14.62 -5.95
CA ALA A 168 7.68 14.42 -6.98
C ALA A 168 7.02 13.94 -8.28
N THR A 169 7.46 14.48 -9.41
CA THR A 169 6.96 14.06 -10.73
C THR A 169 8.12 13.79 -11.68
N ASP A 170 8.06 12.65 -12.38
CA ASP A 170 9.10 12.24 -13.33
C ASP A 170 9.30 13.29 -14.45
N ASP A 171 8.21 13.94 -14.88
CA ASP A 171 8.19 14.98 -15.91
C ASP A 171 8.38 16.42 -15.38
N GLY A 172 8.50 16.60 -14.06
CA GLY A 172 8.60 17.92 -13.42
C GLY A 172 7.33 18.76 -13.47
N SER A 173 6.18 18.19 -13.84
CA SER A 173 4.90 18.90 -13.90
C SER A 173 4.42 19.43 -12.54
N LEU A 174 4.90 18.86 -11.43
CA LEU A 174 4.66 19.37 -10.07
C LEU A 174 5.71 18.89 -9.06
N GLY A 175 6.17 19.80 -8.20
CA GLY A 175 7.04 19.47 -7.08
C GLY A 175 8.47 19.18 -7.53
N PHE A 176 9.11 18.20 -6.90
CA PHE A 176 10.46 17.76 -7.26
C PHE A 176 10.45 17.11 -8.65
N ALA A 177 11.29 17.60 -9.57
CA ALA A 177 11.45 17.00 -10.89
C ALA A 177 12.35 15.76 -10.79
N GLY A 178 11.74 14.58 -10.89
CA GLY A 178 12.38 13.27 -10.77
C GLY A 178 11.56 12.28 -9.92
N HIS A 179 12.12 11.09 -9.72
CA HIS A 179 11.42 10.00 -9.02
C HIS A 179 11.46 10.17 -7.48
N ALA A 180 10.54 9.49 -6.78
CA ALA A 180 10.35 9.61 -5.32
C ALA A 180 11.62 9.32 -4.50
N VAL A 181 12.45 8.35 -4.91
CA VAL A 181 13.69 8.02 -4.19
C VAL A 181 14.75 9.13 -4.31
N ALA A 182 14.85 9.81 -5.45
CA ALA A 182 15.73 10.98 -5.58
C ALA A 182 15.23 12.16 -4.72
N CYS A 183 13.90 12.32 -4.65
CA CYS A 183 13.29 13.28 -3.73
C CYS A 183 13.62 12.93 -2.26
N LEU A 184 13.55 11.65 -1.87
CA LEU A 184 13.94 11.19 -0.53
C LEU A 184 15.40 11.50 -0.22
N GLU A 185 16.30 11.22 -1.16
CA GLU A 185 17.72 11.53 -1.01
C GLU A 185 17.96 13.03 -0.79
N ALA A 186 17.26 13.88 -1.54
CA ALA A 186 17.34 15.33 -1.37
C ALA A 186 16.79 15.82 -0.02
N GLU A 187 15.71 15.23 0.49
CA GLU A 187 15.16 15.56 1.81
C GLU A 187 16.10 15.14 2.95
N LEU A 188 16.74 13.97 2.84
CA LEU A 188 17.75 13.50 3.79
C LEU A 188 19.01 14.37 3.76
N ALA A 189 19.52 14.67 2.57
CA ALA A 189 20.72 15.52 2.40
C ALA A 189 20.50 16.94 2.95
N ALA A 190 19.27 17.45 2.87
CA ALA A 190 18.91 18.75 3.42
C ALA A 190 18.61 18.73 4.93
N GLY A 191 18.72 17.57 5.61
CA GLY A 191 18.41 17.43 7.03
C GLY A 191 16.93 17.65 7.36
N ARG A 192 16.05 17.55 6.37
CA ARG A 192 14.59 17.72 6.53
C ARG A 192 13.89 16.43 6.91
N ILE A 193 14.56 15.30 6.72
CA ILE A 193 14.17 13.98 7.22
C ILE A 193 15.37 13.39 7.97
N SER A 194 15.15 12.81 9.15
CA SER A 194 16.20 12.14 9.92
C SER A 194 16.54 10.77 9.34
N ALA A 195 17.83 10.40 9.32
CA ALA A 195 18.25 9.04 8.99
C ALA A 195 17.79 7.99 10.03
N GLY A 196 17.39 8.43 11.24
CA GLY A 196 16.81 7.56 12.28
C GLY A 196 15.30 7.33 12.14
N ALA A 197 14.66 7.94 11.15
CA ALA A 197 13.24 7.74 10.88
C ALA A 197 12.92 6.27 10.55
N ARG A 198 11.65 5.89 10.68
CA ARG A 198 11.12 4.67 10.06
C ARG A 198 10.78 4.98 8.60
N PHE A 199 11.29 4.20 7.67
CA PHE A 199 11.00 4.38 6.24
C PHE A 199 10.03 3.31 5.76
N CYS A 200 8.96 3.70 5.07
CA CYS A 200 7.96 2.77 4.53
C CYS A 200 7.73 3.10 3.07
N ALA A 201 7.81 2.11 2.18
CA ALA A 201 7.55 2.33 0.76
C ALA A 201 6.47 1.42 0.18
N CYS A 202 5.67 1.95 -0.73
CA CYS A 202 4.68 1.22 -1.51
C CYS A 202 4.54 1.87 -2.89
N GLY A 203 4.51 1.07 -3.95
CA GLY A 203 4.50 1.58 -5.30
C GLY A 203 4.92 0.55 -6.34
N PRO A 204 5.12 0.99 -7.58
CA PRO A 204 5.52 0.09 -8.65
C PRO A 204 6.90 -0.51 -8.35
N GLU A 205 7.10 -1.73 -8.83
CA GLU A 205 8.32 -2.52 -8.63
C GLU A 205 9.65 -1.75 -8.84
N PRO A 206 9.82 -0.89 -9.87
CA PRO A 206 11.04 -0.06 -10.00
C PRO A 206 11.29 0.87 -8.81
N LEU A 207 10.23 1.45 -8.23
CA LEU A 207 10.34 2.29 -7.02
C LEU A 207 10.78 1.45 -5.83
N LEU A 208 10.14 0.29 -5.61
CA LEU A 208 10.45 -0.58 -4.47
C LEU A 208 11.88 -1.10 -4.53
N ARG A 209 12.37 -1.49 -5.72
CA ARG A 209 13.77 -1.89 -5.90
C ARG A 209 14.74 -0.76 -5.63
N SER A 210 14.50 0.43 -6.20
CA SER A 210 15.35 1.60 -6.00
C SER A 210 15.38 2.00 -4.51
N PHE A 211 14.22 2.03 -3.85
CA PHE A 211 14.12 2.33 -2.42
C PHE A 211 14.80 1.28 -1.55
N ALA A 212 14.61 -0.01 -1.82
CA ALA A 212 15.25 -1.08 -1.05
C ALA A 212 16.78 -1.05 -1.20
N ALA A 213 17.31 -0.81 -2.40
CA ALA A 213 18.74 -0.63 -2.61
C ALA A 213 19.28 0.60 -1.86
N PHE A 214 18.57 1.73 -1.95
CA PHE A 214 18.89 2.96 -1.25
C PHE A 214 18.94 2.76 0.27
N ALA A 215 17.93 2.10 0.83
CA ALA A 215 17.82 1.81 2.26
C ALA A 215 18.93 0.88 2.75
N ARG A 216 19.23 -0.21 2.02
CA ARG A 216 20.33 -1.13 2.37
C ARG A 216 21.69 -0.45 2.36
N ALA A 217 21.98 0.33 1.31
CA ALA A 217 23.26 1.03 1.18
C ALA A 217 23.53 2.02 2.34
N ARG A 218 22.46 2.49 3.00
CA ARG A 218 22.52 3.46 4.09
C ARG A 218 22.18 2.87 5.46
N GLY A 219 21.89 1.56 5.54
CA GLY A 219 21.46 0.91 6.78
C GLY A 219 20.19 1.50 7.39
N LEU A 220 19.25 1.97 6.55
CA LEU A 220 18.00 2.58 7.04
C LEU A 220 17.03 1.51 7.54
N ASP A 221 16.31 1.84 8.61
CA ASP A 221 15.20 1.01 9.10
C ASP A 221 13.98 1.14 8.20
N ALA A 222 13.84 0.20 7.26
CA ALA A 222 12.95 0.33 6.12
C ALA A 222 12.05 -0.88 5.90
N GLU A 223 10.79 -0.61 5.56
CA GLU A 223 9.80 -1.58 5.11
C GLU A 223 9.31 -1.29 3.69
N VAL A 224 8.96 -2.34 2.96
CA VAL A 224 8.31 -2.27 1.65
C VAL A 224 7.02 -3.08 1.66
N SER A 225 5.97 -2.54 1.05
CA SER A 225 4.75 -3.29 0.74
C SER A 225 4.84 -3.81 -0.70
N LEU A 226 4.94 -5.12 -0.86
CA LEU A 226 5.11 -5.76 -2.16
C LEU A 226 3.77 -6.00 -2.85
N GLU A 227 3.75 -5.77 -4.16
CA GLU A 227 2.67 -6.20 -5.04
C GLU A 227 3.11 -7.42 -5.85
N THR A 228 2.29 -8.46 -5.88
CA THR A 228 2.53 -9.66 -6.70
C THR A 228 1.21 -10.26 -7.14
N TYR A 229 1.27 -11.21 -8.07
CA TYR A 229 0.11 -11.99 -8.45
C TYR A 229 -0.37 -12.83 -7.26
N MET A 230 -1.65 -12.74 -6.92
CA MET A 230 -2.29 -13.53 -5.88
C MET A 230 -3.47 -14.31 -6.44
N GLY A 231 -3.56 -15.59 -6.08
CA GLY A 231 -4.72 -16.44 -6.34
C GLY A 231 -5.68 -16.45 -5.16
N CYS A 232 -5.25 -17.03 -4.04
CA CYS A 232 -6.06 -17.14 -2.83
C CYS A 232 -6.03 -15.89 -1.93
N GLY A 233 -4.87 -15.26 -1.75
CA GLY A 233 -4.69 -14.14 -0.81
C GLY A 233 -4.52 -14.53 0.67
N PHE A 234 -4.55 -15.82 1.02
CA PHE A 234 -4.44 -16.29 2.41
C PHE A 234 -3.53 -17.54 2.57
N GLY A 235 -2.58 -17.71 1.64
CA GLY A 235 -1.43 -18.60 1.82
C GLY A 235 -1.61 -20.07 1.41
N VAL A 236 -2.73 -20.45 0.78
CA VAL A 236 -3.02 -21.84 0.36
C VAL A 236 -2.38 -22.19 -0.99
N CYS A 237 -2.48 -21.31 -1.99
CA CYS A 237 -2.11 -21.65 -3.38
C CYS A 237 -0.62 -21.52 -3.70
N ASN A 238 0.19 -20.95 -2.80
CA ASN A 238 1.61 -20.64 -2.99
C ASN A 238 1.94 -19.76 -4.23
N GLY A 239 0.94 -19.09 -4.82
CA GLY A 239 1.09 -18.34 -6.07
C GLY A 239 1.71 -16.94 -5.94
N CYS A 240 2.08 -16.52 -4.72
CA CYS A 240 2.65 -15.19 -4.44
C CYS A 240 4.03 -15.29 -3.76
N PRO A 241 4.98 -16.08 -4.29
CA PRO A 241 6.28 -16.24 -3.67
C PRO A 241 7.12 -14.95 -3.81
N THR A 242 7.93 -14.67 -2.80
CA THR A 242 9.00 -13.65 -2.84
C THR A 242 10.28 -14.24 -2.22
N PRO A 243 11.45 -14.02 -2.83
CA PRO A 243 12.70 -14.56 -2.31
C PRO A 243 13.11 -13.84 -1.02
N THR A 244 13.56 -14.60 -0.03
CA THR A 244 14.03 -14.08 1.27
C THR A 244 15.55 -13.99 1.32
N ASP A 245 16.06 -13.12 2.18
CA ASP A 245 17.48 -13.08 2.49
C ASP A 245 17.82 -14.20 3.50
N PRO A 246 18.79 -15.10 3.22
CA PRO A 246 19.22 -16.12 4.18
C PRO A 246 19.73 -15.56 5.51
N ALA A 247 20.20 -14.31 5.55
CA ALA A 247 20.60 -13.62 6.78
C ALA A 247 19.45 -12.87 7.46
N GLY A 248 18.30 -12.74 6.79
CA GLY A 248 17.11 -12.08 7.32
C GLY A 248 16.31 -12.99 8.26
N ARG A 249 15.27 -12.42 8.90
CA ARG A 249 14.42 -13.16 9.87
C ARG A 249 13.68 -14.34 9.23
N LEU A 250 13.45 -14.29 7.92
CA LEU A 250 12.79 -15.34 7.15
C LEU A 250 13.79 -16.26 6.41
N GLY A 251 15.09 -16.19 6.73
CA GLY A 251 16.15 -16.87 6.00
C GLY A 251 16.06 -18.40 5.96
N ASP A 252 15.39 -19.01 6.94
CA ASP A 252 15.11 -20.46 6.95
C ASP A 252 14.12 -20.88 5.84
N TRP A 253 13.38 -19.92 5.27
CA TRP A 253 12.37 -20.14 4.24
C TRP A 253 12.76 -19.38 2.98
N PRO A 254 13.40 -20.02 1.97
CA PRO A 254 13.93 -19.31 0.79
C PRO A 254 12.86 -18.56 -0.02
N TRP A 255 11.59 -18.90 0.19
CA TRP A 255 10.44 -18.24 -0.41
C TRP A 255 9.40 -17.95 0.65
N ALA A 256 9.18 -16.66 0.92
CA ALA A 256 8.03 -16.19 1.69
C ALA A 256 6.81 -16.01 0.77
N LYS A 257 5.61 -16.06 1.34
CA LYS A 257 4.35 -15.83 0.63
C LYS A 257 3.86 -14.42 0.95
N VAL A 258 3.83 -13.56 -0.05
CA VAL A 258 3.45 -12.14 0.12
C VAL A 258 2.08 -11.99 0.79
N CYS A 259 1.11 -12.85 0.49
CA CYS A 259 -0.22 -12.75 1.09
C CYS A 259 -0.34 -13.24 2.55
N LEU A 260 0.64 -14.01 3.05
CA LEU A 260 0.61 -14.63 4.38
C LEU A 260 1.67 -14.03 5.29
N ASP A 261 2.90 -13.94 4.79
CA ASP A 261 4.07 -13.44 5.52
C ASP A 261 4.19 -11.91 5.37
N GLY A 262 3.68 -11.37 4.27
CA GLY A 262 3.59 -9.92 3.99
C GLY A 262 2.14 -9.42 3.97
N PRO A 263 1.79 -8.41 3.13
CA PRO A 263 2.57 -7.88 2.01
C PRO A 263 3.70 -6.94 2.42
N VAL A 264 3.71 -6.47 3.67
CA VAL A 264 4.77 -5.64 4.21
C VAL A 264 5.93 -6.49 4.72
N PHE A 265 7.14 -6.17 4.28
CA PHE A 265 8.37 -6.81 4.72
C PHE A 265 9.41 -5.76 5.11
N ALA A 266 10.21 -6.08 6.12
CA ALA A 266 11.47 -5.38 6.32
C ALA A 266 12.37 -5.60 5.09
N VAL A 267 13.07 -4.55 4.65
CA VAL A 267 13.99 -4.65 3.49
C VAL A 267 15.07 -5.70 3.72
N THR A 268 15.48 -5.92 4.97
CA THR A 268 16.46 -6.94 5.37
C THR A 268 15.94 -8.38 5.31
N ASP A 269 14.62 -8.59 5.26
CA ASP A 269 14.03 -9.94 5.18
C ASP A 269 13.96 -10.44 3.72
N LEU A 270 14.09 -9.54 2.75
CA LEU A 270 13.98 -9.84 1.32
C LEU A 270 15.35 -10.00 0.68
N ALA A 271 15.48 -10.91 -0.27
CA ALA A 271 16.70 -11.00 -1.08
C ALA A 271 16.96 -9.69 -1.84
N ALA A 272 18.23 -9.39 -2.11
CA ALA A 272 18.57 -8.35 -3.07
C ALA A 272 18.09 -8.78 -4.47
N PRO A 273 17.52 -7.88 -5.28
CA PRO A 273 17.15 -8.21 -6.64
C PRO A 273 18.38 -8.68 -7.43
N ALA A 274 18.26 -9.81 -8.13
CA ALA A 274 19.35 -10.35 -8.93
C ALA A 274 19.68 -9.41 -10.10
N GLY A 275 20.91 -8.88 -10.15
CA GLY A 275 21.43 -8.08 -11.28
C GLY A 275 21.37 -6.57 -11.09
N SER A 276 22.05 -6.05 -10.06
CA SER A 276 22.45 -4.63 -9.97
C SER A 276 23.50 -4.28 -11.03
#